data_AF-A0A1L9VU28-F1
#
_entry.id   AF-A0A1L9VU28-F1
#
_cell.length_a   1.000
_cell.length_b   1.000
_cell.length_c   1.000
_cell.angle_alpha   90.00
_cell.angle_beta   90.00
_cell.angle_gamma   90.00
#
_symmetry.space_group_name_H-M   'P 1'
#
loop_
_entity.id
_entity.type
_entity.pdbx_description
1 polymer ?
#
loop_
_entity_poly.entity_id
_entity_poly.type
_entity_poly.pdbx_seq_one_letter_code
_entity_poly.pdbx_strand_id
1 'polypeptide(L)'
;MHIPIGLSTNNDNAFWGIVSVVINAASVWIFTRWNYPKFAAVVAFFHLTHYIFDFSDIYFCERGHYWTPYGYKLMVSYAMEAIYFGLAMWVIFRDVWARPRG
;
A
#
# COMPACT_ATOMS: atom_id res chain seq x y z
N MET A 1 -10.04 -4.31 11.48
CA MET A 1 -10.83 -3.32 12.24
C MET A 1 -11.75 -2.65 11.23
N HIS A 2 -13.07 -2.87 11.32
CA HIS A 2 -14.04 -2.30 10.37
C HIS A 2 -14.22 -0.83 10.74
N ILE A 3 -13.75 0.10 9.91
CA ILE A 3 -13.89 1.54 10.17
C ILE A 3 -15.31 1.93 9.73
N PRO A 4 -16.20 2.35 10.64
CA PRO A 4 -17.55 2.72 10.28
C PRO A 4 -17.52 3.97 9.38
N ILE A 5 -18.15 3.83 8.21
CA ILE A 5 -18.31 4.90 7.22
C ILE A 5 -19.24 5.95 7.83
N GLY A 6 -18.67 6.99 8.43
CA GLY A 6 -19.50 8.11 8.92
C GLY A 6 -18.88 9.14 9.88
N LEU A 7 -17.72 8.93 10.53
CA LEU A 7 -17.36 9.80 11.67
C LEU A 7 -15.87 10.20 11.85
N SER A 8 -14.96 9.85 10.95
CA SER A 8 -13.66 10.54 10.88
C SER A 8 -13.71 11.51 9.70
N THR A 9 -13.34 12.77 9.95
CA THR A 9 -13.45 13.81 8.91
C THR A 9 -12.58 13.42 7.71
N ASN A 10 -12.98 13.77 6.49
CA ASN A 10 -12.30 13.37 5.26
C ASN A 10 -10.79 13.69 5.24
N ASN A 11 -10.35 14.66 6.04
CA ASN A 11 -8.94 15.00 6.24
C ASN A 11 -8.21 13.98 7.11
N ASP A 12 -8.88 13.40 8.11
CA ASP A 12 -8.30 12.40 9.00
C ASP A 12 -7.96 11.12 8.23
N ASN A 13 -8.87 10.62 7.39
CA ASN A 13 -8.61 9.41 6.61
C ASN A 13 -7.51 9.60 5.57
N ALA A 14 -7.49 10.75 4.89
CA ALA A 14 -6.40 11.08 3.96
C ALA A 14 -5.06 11.25 4.70
N PHE A 15 -5.06 11.88 5.87
CA PHE A 15 -3.87 12.03 6.72
C PHE A 15 -3.35 10.67 7.20
N TRP A 16 -4.24 9.80 7.71
CA TRP A 16 -3.88 8.45 8.14
C TRP A 16 -3.40 7.58 6.99
N GLY A 17 -3.95 7.74 5.78
CA GLY A 17 -3.45 7.12 4.56
C GLY A 17 -2.00 7.52 4.28
N ILE A 18 -1.69 8.81 4.26
CA ILE A 18 -0.32 9.33 4.06
C ILE A 18 0.63 8.81 5.15
N VAL A 19 0.22 8.87 6.42
CA VAL A 19 1.03 8.37 7.55
C VAL A 19 1.31 6.88 7.40
N SER A 20 0.32 6.08 7.02
CA SER A 20 0.47 4.65 6.76
C SER A 20 1.49 4.40 5.65
N VAL A 21 1.41 5.14 4.53
CA VAL A 21 2.38 5.03 3.42
C VAL A 21 3.80 5.31 3.89
N VAL A 22 4.01 6.39 4.64
CA VAL A 22 5.34 6.78 5.12
C VAL A 22 5.92 5.71 6.05
N ILE A 23 5.12 5.19 6.98
CA ILE A 23 5.54 4.13 7.91
C ILE A 23 5.86 2.84 7.15
N ASN A 24 5.01 2.44 6.20
CA ASN A 24 5.19 1.22 5.41
C ASN A 24 6.39 1.32 4.47
N ALA A 25 6.65 2.49 3.88
CA ALA A 25 7.84 2.72 3.08
C ALA A 25 9.11 2.68 3.95
N ALA A 26 9.07 3.28 5.15
CA ALA A 26 10.17 3.24 6.10
C ALA A 26 10.47 1.81 6.57
N SER A 27 9.46 0.99 6.83
CA SER A 27 9.64 -0.42 7.24
C SER A 27 10.37 -1.22 6.17
N VAL A 28 9.93 -1.13 4.91
CA VAL A 28 10.61 -1.77 3.77
C VAL A 28 12.04 -1.26 3.61
N TRP A 29 12.26 0.05 3.75
CA TRP A 29 13.61 0.64 3.68
C TRP A 29 14.54 0.12 4.78
N ILE A 30 14.07 0.00 6.03
CA ILE A 30 14.87 -0.55 7.15
C ILE A 30 15.26 -2.01 6.85
N PHE A 31 14.31 -2.85 6.45
CA PHE A 31 14.58 -4.27 6.20
C PHE A 31 15.49 -4.49 4.98
N THR A 32 15.38 -3.66 3.94
CA THR A 32 16.33 -3.70 2.81
C THR A 32 17.74 -3.31 3.23
N ARG A 33 17.91 -2.35 4.15
CA ARG A 33 19.22 -1.90 4.65
C ARG A 33 19.89 -2.88 5.61
N TRP A 34 19.12 -3.65 6.38
CA TRP A 34 19.66 -4.61 7.35
C TRP A 34 20.07 -5.97 6.75
N ASN A 35 20.26 -6.06 5.42
CA ASN A 35 20.62 -7.29 4.71
C ASN A 35 19.62 -8.45 4.91
N TYR A 36 18.34 -8.15 5.18
CA TYR A 36 17.24 -9.12 5.16
C TYR A 36 16.31 -8.90 3.96
N PRO A 37 16.81 -8.95 2.72
CA PRO A 37 16.02 -8.53 1.57
C PRO A 37 14.86 -9.49 1.26
N LYS A 38 14.93 -10.76 1.69
CA LYS A 38 13.80 -11.69 1.66
C LYS A 38 12.68 -11.26 2.59
N PHE A 39 13.00 -10.75 3.78
CA PHE A 39 12.01 -10.26 4.73
C PHE A 39 11.41 -8.94 4.25
N ALA A 40 12.22 -8.05 3.68
CA ALA A 40 11.75 -6.83 3.05
C ALA A 40 10.75 -7.11 1.90
N ALA A 41 11.00 -8.15 1.09
CA ALA A 41 10.07 -8.58 0.05
C ALA A 41 8.73 -9.07 0.63
N VAL A 42 8.75 -9.82 1.74
CA VAL A 42 7.52 -10.29 2.40
C VAL A 42 6.71 -9.11 2.96
N VAL A 43 7.37 -8.14 3.60
CA VAL A 43 6.71 -6.92 4.12
C VAL A 43 6.13 -6.09 2.98
N ALA A 44 6.89 -5.87 1.91
CA ALA A 44 6.39 -5.15 0.72
C ALA A 44 5.20 -5.88 0.07
N PHE A 45 5.23 -7.21 -0.01
CA PHE A 45 4.12 -8.03 -0.52
C PHE A 45 2.88 -7.96 0.35
N PHE A 46 3.05 -7.97 1.67
CA PHE A 46 1.96 -7.79 2.62
C PHE A 46 1.25 -6.45 2.41
N HIS A 47 2.01 -5.35 2.32
CA HIS A 47 1.45 -4.02 2.06
C HIS A 47 0.78 -3.93 0.68
N LEU A 48 1.41 -4.47 -0.37
CA LEU A 48 0.80 -4.53 -1.69
C LEU A 48 -0.57 -5.23 -1.67
N THR A 49 -0.64 -6.39 -1.01
CA THR A 49 -1.86 -7.19 -0.89
C THR A 49 -2.94 -6.41 -0.13
N HIS A 50 -2.57 -5.75 0.96
CA HIS A 50 -3.49 -4.93 1.74
C HIS A 50 -4.09 -3.78 0.92
N TYR A 51 -3.27 -3.05 0.17
CA TYR A 51 -3.74 -1.96 -0.68
C TYR A 51 -4.60 -2.41 -1.86
N ILE A 52 -4.36 -3.60 -2.41
CA ILE A 52 -5.23 -4.20 -3.44
C ILE A 52 -6.61 -4.53 -2.86
N PHE A 53 -6.67 -5.05 -1.63
CA PHE A 53 -7.94 -5.31 -0.96
C PHE A 53 -8.69 -4.03 -0.64
N ASP A 54 -8.03 -3.02 -0.05
CA ASP A 54 -8.64 -1.72 0.24
C ASP A 54 -9.17 -1.04 -1.04
N PHE A 55 -8.39 -1.09 -2.13
CA PHE A 55 -8.83 -0.62 -3.45
C PHE A 55 -10.10 -1.34 -3.92
N SER A 56 -10.14 -2.67 -3.79
CA SER A 56 -11.27 -3.48 -4.22
C SER A 56 -12.52 -3.16 -3.41
N ASP A 57 -12.39 -3.03 -2.10
CA ASP A 57 -13.49 -2.70 -1.19
C ASP A 57 -14.10 -1.34 -1.52
N ILE A 58 -13.26 -0.32 -1.76
CA ILE A 58 -13.72 1.01 -2.18
C ILE A 58 -14.43 0.94 -3.53
N TYR A 59 -13.85 0.22 -4.50
CA TYR A 59 -14.44 0.07 -5.82
C TYR A 59 -15.83 -0.57 -5.76
N PHE A 60 -15.99 -1.66 -5.00
CA PHE A 60 -17.27 -2.34 -4.88
C PHE A 60 -18.29 -1.50 -4.08
N CYS A 61 -17.84 -0.75 -3.08
CA CYS A 61 -18.70 0.15 -2.31
C CYS A 61 -19.24 1.30 -3.18
N GLU A 62 -18.37 1.99 -3.92
CA GLU A 62 -18.75 3.16 -4.73
C GLU A 62 -19.53 2.77 -6.01
N ARG A 63 -19.28 1.58 -6.57
CA ARG A 63 -20.02 1.05 -7.73
C ARG A 63 -21.54 0.94 -7.45
N GLY A 64 -21.93 0.72 -6.19
CA GLY A 64 -23.33 0.63 -5.78
C GLY A 64 -24.04 1.97 -5.54
N HIS A 65 -23.30 3.07 -5.37
CA HIS A 65 -23.83 4.32 -4.79
C HIS A 65 -23.59 5.58 -5.62
N TYR A 66 -23.22 5.45 -6.90
CA TYR A 66 -22.66 6.51 -7.76
C TYR A 66 -21.30 6.99 -7.25
N TRP A 67 -20.34 7.11 -8.18
CA TRP A 67 -18.98 7.51 -7.85
C TRP A 67 -18.94 8.91 -7.25
N THR A 68 -18.64 8.99 -5.96
CA THR A 68 -18.39 10.27 -5.32
C THR A 68 -17.00 10.77 -5.74
N PRO A 69 -16.79 12.09 -5.85
CA PRO A 69 -15.44 12.64 -6.06
C PRO A 69 -14.43 12.21 -4.99
N TYR A 70 -14.91 11.84 -3.79
CA TYR A 70 -14.11 11.29 -2.70
C TYR A 70 -13.67 9.86 -2.99
N GLY A 71 -14.61 8.97 -3.34
CA GLY A 71 -14.33 7.60 -3.73
C GLY A 71 -13.28 7.53 -4.83
N TYR A 72 -13.37 8.42 -5.82
CA TYR A 72 -12.36 8.52 -6.88
C TYR A 72 -10.97 8.90 -6.35
N LYS A 73 -10.86 9.93 -5.50
CA LYS A 73 -9.57 10.36 -4.92
C LYS A 73 -8.94 9.27 -4.05
N LEU A 74 -9.75 8.61 -3.23
CA LEU A 74 -9.29 7.55 -2.35
C LEU A 74 -8.83 6.33 -3.17
N MET A 75 -9.59 5.95 -4.19
CA MET A 75 -9.24 4.85 -5.10
C MET A 75 -7.94 5.12 -5.85
N VAL A 76 -7.72 6.37 -6.32
CA VAL A 76 -6.45 6.78 -6.93
C VAL A 76 -5.28 6.70 -5.94
N SER A 77 -5.46 7.11 -4.68
CA SER A 77 -4.41 7.01 -3.65
C SER A 77 -3.97 5.55 -3.46
N TYR A 78 -4.93 4.66 -3.21
CA TYR A 78 -4.65 3.23 -3.02
C TYR A 78 -4.03 2.58 -4.27
N ALA A 79 -4.45 2.98 -5.47
CA ALA A 79 -3.84 2.51 -6.71
C ALA A 79 -2.37 2.95 -6.83
N MET A 80 -2.06 4.21 -6.52
CA MET A 80 -0.68 4.70 -6.51
C MET A 80 0.17 3.97 -5.48
N GLU A 81 -0.37 3.72 -4.29
CA GLU A 81 0.29 2.97 -3.22
C GLU A 81 0.61 1.53 -3.64
N ALA A 82 -0.36 0.83 -4.24
CA ALA A 82 -0.14 -0.50 -4.80
C ALA A 82 0.96 -0.49 -5.88
N ILE A 83 0.99 0.51 -6.76
CA ILE A 83 2.06 0.63 -7.77
C ILE A 83 3.42 0.85 -7.09
N TYR A 84 3.51 1.73 -6.09
CA TYR A 84 4.77 1.98 -5.38
C TYR A 84 5.31 0.72 -4.69
N PHE A 85 4.46 -0.02 -3.98
CA PHE A 85 4.88 -1.27 -3.33
C PHE A 85 5.18 -2.38 -4.35
N GLY A 86 4.47 -2.43 -5.48
CA GLY A 86 4.78 -3.33 -6.59
C GLY A 86 6.16 -3.04 -7.19
N LEU A 87 6.51 -1.77 -7.38
CA LEU A 87 7.84 -1.35 -7.84
C LEU A 87 8.92 -1.64 -6.79
N ALA A 88 8.65 -1.39 -5.50
CA ALA A 88 9.58 -1.73 -4.42
C ALA A 88 9.86 -3.23 -4.38
N MET A 89 8.82 -4.07 -4.50
CA MET A 89 8.96 -5.52 -4.64
C MET A 89 9.82 -5.86 -5.86
N TRP A 90 9.52 -5.30 -7.04
CA TRP A 90 10.30 -5.55 -8.25
C TRP A 90 11.79 -5.27 -8.07
N VAL A 91 12.13 -4.11 -7.47
CA VAL A 91 13.52 -3.74 -7.18
C VAL A 91 14.17 -4.74 -6.22
N ILE A 92 13.49 -5.12 -5.14
CA ILE A 92 14.00 -6.08 -4.16
C ILE A 92 14.19 -7.46 -4.80
N PHE A 93 13.23 -7.95 -5.58
CA PHE A 93 13.34 -9.24 -6.29
C PHE A 93 14.47 -9.21 -7.31
N ARG A 94 14.58 -8.14 -8.10
CA ARG A 94 15.70 -7.98 -9.03
C ARG A 94 17.02 -8.06 -8.28
N ASP A 95 17.18 -7.34 -7.17
CA ASP A 95 18.46 -7.26 -6.46
C ASP A 95 18.80 -8.55 -5.68
N VAL A 96 17.80 -9.28 -5.18
CA VAL A 96 18.01 -10.59 -4.50
C VAL A 96 18.32 -11.71 -5.49
N TRP A 97 17.70 -11.72 -6.67
CA TRP A 97 17.90 -12.76 -7.68
C TRP A 97 19.00 -12.44 -8.69
N ALA A 98 19.42 -11.17 -8.82
CA ALA A 98 20.56 -10.78 -9.66
C ALA A 98 21.93 -11.01 -8.99
N ARG A 99 22.00 -11.12 -7.66
CA ARG A 99 23.28 -11.43 -6.98
C ARG A 99 23.53 -12.94 -7.07
N PRO A 100 24.60 -13.40 -7.75
CA PRO A 100 24.99 -14.79 -7.67
C PRO A 100 25.29 -15.13 -6.21
N ARG A 101 24.72 -16.24 -5.74
CA ARG A 101 25.01 -16.77 -4.40
C ARG A 101 26.51 -17.09 -4.39
N GLY A 102 27.29 -16.33 -3.62
CA GLY A 102 28.64 -16.72 -3.23
C GLY A 102 28.60 -17.87 -2.25
#